data_AF-A0A815R2I4-F1
#
_entry.id   AF-A0A815R2I4-F1
#
_cell.length_a   1.000
_cell.length_b   1.000
_cell.length_c   1.000
_cell.angle_alpha   90.00
_cell.angle_beta   90.00
_cell.angle_gamma   90.00
#
_symmetry.space_group_name_H-M   'P 1'
#
loop_
_entity.id
_entity.type
_entity.pdbx_description
1 polymer ?
#
loop_
_entity_poly.entity_id
_entity_poly.type
_entity_poly.pdbx_seq_one_letter_code
_entity_poly.pdbx_strand_id
1 'polypeptide(L)'
;MKNILSIKLDILLLILGFLIVLSTSLVLGLIGQFIYWLLYDSFGRYEKRAKRKLKLINNQQDNEYYVIIIGTGFSGLGMAIKMNELGMDNYILIERHEHVGGTWYANKYPGCACDIASNLYSFSFEPNPKWS
;
A
#
# COMPACT_ATOMS: atom_id res chain seq x y z
N MET A 1 -29.40 -29.14 43.83
CA MET A 1 -28.54 -28.17 44.53
C MET A 1 -27.09 -28.55 44.26
N LYS A 2 -26.29 -27.71 43.62
CA LYS A 2 -24.85 -28.00 43.42
C LYS A 2 -24.17 -28.04 44.80
N ASN A 3 -23.31 -29.03 45.04
CA ASN A 3 -22.55 -29.11 46.28
C ASN A 3 -21.43 -28.06 46.28
N ILE A 4 -20.91 -27.74 47.47
CA ILE A 4 -19.87 -26.71 47.67
C ILE A 4 -18.61 -27.03 46.85
N LEU A 5 -18.30 -28.32 46.64
CA LEU A 5 -17.15 -28.75 45.85
C LEU A 5 -17.30 -28.40 44.35
N SER A 6 -18.50 -28.60 43.79
CA SER A 6 -18.82 -28.22 42.41
C SER A 6 -18.75 -26.70 42.22
N ILE A 7 -19.18 -25.91 43.20
CA ILE A 7 -19.11 -24.44 43.13
C ILE A 7 -17.65 -23.97 43.17
N LYS A 8 -16.80 -24.58 44.02
CA LYS A 8 -15.36 -24.27 44.06
C LYS A 8 -14.65 -24.60 42.75
N LEU A 9 -15.03 -25.71 42.12
CA LEU A 9 -14.46 -26.13 40.83
C LEU A 9 -14.86 -25.18 39.69
N ASP A 10 -16.13 -24.77 39.64
CA ASP A 10 -16.62 -23.80 38.64
C ASP A 10 -15.89 -22.46 38.75
N ILE A 11 -15.66 -21.95 39.97
CA ILE A 11 -14.89 -20.72 40.23
C ILE A 11 -13.43 -20.88 39.80
N LEU A 12 -12.81 -22.02 40.11
CA LEU A 12 -11.41 -22.29 39.72
C LEU A 12 -11.25 -22.32 38.19
N LEU A 13 -12.18 -22.94 37.47
CA LEU A 13 -12.18 -22.99 36.01
C LEU A 13 -12.38 -21.61 35.39
N LEU A 14 -13.21 -20.77 36.00
CA LEU A 14 -13.43 -19.39 35.56
C LEU A 14 -12.15 -18.55 35.72
N ILE A 15 -11.49 -18.64 36.87
CA ILE A 15 -10.21 -17.96 37.12
C ILE A 15 -9.13 -18.44 36.15
N LEU A 16 -9.03 -19.76 35.94
CA LEU A 16 -8.07 -20.34 35.01
C LEU A 16 -8.32 -19.86 33.57
N GLY A 17 -9.57 -19.83 33.12
CA GLY A 17 -9.96 -19.31 31.81
C GLY A 17 -9.59 -17.84 31.64
N PHE A 18 -9.85 -17.00 32.65
CA PHE A 18 -9.47 -15.59 32.64
C PHE A 18 -7.95 -15.40 32.53
N LEU A 19 -7.16 -16.19 33.27
CA LEU A 19 -5.69 -16.14 33.23
C LEU A 19 -5.13 -16.56 31.86
N ILE A 20 -5.76 -17.53 31.19
CA ILE A 20 -5.37 -17.95 29.84
C ILE A 20 -5.67 -16.83 28.81
N VAL A 21 -6.83 -16.20 28.89
CA VAL A 21 -7.20 -15.10 27.98
C VAL A 21 -6.28 -13.89 28.18
N LEU A 22 -5.93 -13.58 29.44
CA LEU A 22 -5.02 -12.48 29.75
C LEU A 22 -3.61 -12.74 29.22
N SER A 23 -3.10 -13.98 29.38
CA SER A 23 -1.76 -14.33 28.91
C SER A 23 -1.64 -14.36 27.39
N THR A 24 -2.63 -14.91 26.69
CA THR A 24 -2.67 -14.93 25.21
C THR A 24 -2.72 -13.52 24.60
N SER A 25 -3.50 -12.62 25.19
CA SER A 25 -3.57 -11.21 24.75
C SER A 25 -2.24 -10.48 24.90
N LEU A 26 -1.51 -10.75 25.99
CA LEU A 26 -0.22 -10.13 26.26
C LEU A 26 0.87 -10.63 25.31
N VAL A 27 0.88 -11.94 25.01
CA VAL A 27 1.81 -12.53 24.03
C VAL A 27 1.55 -11.98 22.63
N LEU A 28 0.30 -11.90 22.18
CA LEU A 28 -0.04 -11.33 20.87
C LEU A 28 0.32 -9.85 20.78
N GLY A 29 0.10 -9.07 21.85
CA GLY A 29 0.50 -7.67 21.92
C GLY A 29 2.01 -7.49 21.80
N LEU A 30 2.80 -8.31 22.50
CA LEU A 30 4.27 -8.25 22.44
C LEU A 30 4.81 -8.71 21.07
N ILE A 31 4.23 -9.75 20.48
CA ILE A 31 4.57 -10.20 19.12
C ILE A 31 4.23 -9.11 18.10
N GLY A 32 3.06 -8.48 18.22
CA GLY A 32 2.66 -7.36 17.36
C GLY A 32 3.60 -6.17 17.49
N GLN A 33 3.98 -5.80 18.72
CA GLN A 33 4.94 -4.72 18.96
C GLN A 33 6.33 -5.04 18.40
N PHE A 34 6.77 -6.30 18.52
CA PHE A 34 8.05 -6.75 17.97
C PHE A 34 8.04 -6.78 16.44
N ILE A 35 6.96 -7.28 15.81
CA ILE A 35 6.79 -7.25 14.35
C ILE A 35 6.73 -5.81 13.86
N TYR A 36 5.98 -4.93 14.52
CA TYR A 36 5.93 -3.51 14.20
C TYR A 36 7.33 -2.89 14.26
N TRP A 37 8.10 -3.17 15.31
CA TRP A 37 9.48 -2.71 15.44
C TRP A 37 10.39 -3.28 14.34
N LEU A 38 10.28 -4.57 14.00
CA LEU A 38 11.09 -5.22 12.97
C LEU A 38 10.79 -4.70 11.56
N LEU A 39 9.51 -4.46 11.26
CA LEU A 39 9.08 -3.79 10.04
C LEU A 39 9.60 -2.36 10.02
N TYR A 40 9.40 -1.60 11.10
CA TYR A 40 9.87 -0.22 11.22
C TYR A 40 11.39 -0.10 11.03
N ASP A 41 12.18 -0.96 11.67
CA ASP A 41 13.63 -0.99 11.56
C ASP A 41 14.10 -1.41 10.15
N SER A 42 13.41 -2.36 9.52
CA SER A 42 13.66 -2.74 8.14
C SER A 42 13.40 -1.58 7.17
N PHE A 43 12.29 -0.85 7.32
CA PHE A 43 12.01 0.37 6.56
C PHE A 43 13.00 1.50 6.88
N GLY A 44 13.42 1.67 8.13
CA GLY A 44 14.43 2.67 8.52
C GLY A 44 15.81 2.44 7.88
N ARG A 45 16.21 1.18 7.67
CA ARG A 45 17.41 0.84 6.90
C ARG A 45 17.28 1.18 5.41
N TYR A 46 16.09 0.99 4.82
CA TYR A 46 15.80 1.43 3.45
C TYR A 46 15.96 2.95 3.32
N GLU A 47 15.43 3.73 4.25
CA GLU A 47 15.54 5.19 4.23
C GLU A 47 17.00 5.66 4.27
N LYS A 48 17.83 5.08 5.16
CA LYS A 48 19.27 5.41 5.23
C LYS A 48 20.04 5.02 3.97
N ARG A 49 19.72 3.87 3.36
CA ARG A 49 20.34 3.40 2.11
C ARG A 49 19.89 4.25 0.91
N ALA A 50 18.61 4.64 0.87
CA ALA A 50 18.07 5.58 -0.10
C ALA A 50 18.76 6.94 0.01
N LYS A 51 18.85 7.53 1.21
CA LYS A 51 19.58 8.79 1.47
C LYS A 51 21.05 8.74 1.02
N ARG A 52 21.74 7.62 1.25
CA ARG A 52 23.12 7.43 0.76
C ARG A 52 23.20 7.30 -0.76
N LYS A 53 22.27 6.57 -1.39
CA LYS A 53 22.22 6.42 -2.86
C LYS A 53 21.85 7.75 -3.54
N LEU A 54 20.93 8.51 -2.94
CA LEU A 54 20.56 9.87 -3.36
C LEU A 54 21.78 10.80 -3.31
N LYS A 55 22.58 10.77 -2.23
CA LYS A 55 23.83 11.55 -2.12
C LYS A 55 24.87 11.22 -3.21
N LEU A 56 24.86 9.98 -3.75
CA LEU A 56 25.77 9.56 -4.82
C LEU A 56 25.26 9.92 -6.22
N ILE A 57 23.96 10.13 -6.39
CA ILE A 57 23.32 10.48 -7.66
C ILE A 57 23.46 11.98 -7.96
N ASN A 58 23.60 12.82 -6.93
CA ASN A 58 23.69 14.30 -6.96
C ASN A 58 24.90 14.91 -7.70
N ASN A 59 25.52 14.21 -8.66
CA ASN A 59 26.68 14.70 -9.41
C ASN A 59 26.46 14.68 -10.94
N GLN A 60 25.21 14.61 -11.39
CA GLN A 60 24.82 14.65 -12.80
C GLN A 60 23.51 15.44 -12.94
N GLN A 61 23.63 16.77 -13.07
CA GLN A 61 22.61 17.71 -13.56
C GLN A 61 21.18 17.43 -13.05
N ASP A 62 20.96 17.70 -11.76
CA ASP A 62 19.70 17.40 -11.08
C ASP A 62 18.61 18.42 -11.42
N ASN A 63 17.63 18.03 -12.24
CA ASN A 63 16.30 18.61 -12.11
C ASN A 63 15.74 18.11 -10.77
N GLU A 64 15.70 18.97 -9.76
CA GLU A 64 15.21 18.63 -8.43
C GLU A 64 13.67 18.53 -8.45
N TYR A 65 13.14 17.33 -8.72
CA TYR A 65 11.71 17.06 -8.65
C TYR A 65 11.27 16.82 -7.21
N TYR A 66 10.19 17.49 -6.77
CA TYR A 66 9.62 17.27 -5.43
C TYR A 66 8.85 15.96 -5.33
N VAL A 67 8.29 15.49 -6.45
CA VAL A 67 7.52 14.25 -6.53
C VAL A 67 7.98 13.42 -7.72
N ILE A 68 8.15 12.12 -7.49
CA ILE A 68 8.43 11.13 -8.54
C ILE A 68 7.24 10.18 -8.61
N ILE A 69 6.57 10.14 -9.76
CA ILE A 69 5.46 9.23 -10.04
C ILE A 69 6.01 8.06 -10.86
N ILE A 70 5.92 6.85 -10.33
CA ILE A 70 6.41 5.65 -11.01
C ILE A 70 5.23 4.92 -11.65
N GLY A 71 5.24 4.84 -12.97
CA GLY A 71 4.22 4.23 -13.80
C GLY A 71 3.34 5.25 -14.53
N THR A 72 3.03 4.96 -15.79
CA THR A 72 2.17 5.77 -16.68
C THR A 72 0.90 5.01 -17.08
N GLY A 73 0.36 4.24 -16.13
CA GLY A 73 -0.99 3.69 -16.21
C GLY A 73 -2.04 4.69 -15.72
N PHE A 74 -3.28 4.22 -15.55
CA PHE A 74 -4.42 5.03 -15.12
C PHE A 74 -4.14 5.82 -13.82
N SER A 75 -3.54 5.18 -12.82
CA SER A 75 -3.23 5.83 -11.53
C SER A 75 -2.15 6.91 -11.65
N GLY A 76 -1.07 6.64 -12.39
CA GLY A 76 0.03 7.60 -12.57
C GLY A 76 -0.39 8.83 -13.37
N LEU A 77 -1.15 8.61 -14.45
CA LEU A 77 -1.74 9.72 -15.23
C LEU A 77 -2.75 10.51 -14.40
N GLY A 78 -3.62 9.83 -13.63
CA GLY A 78 -4.57 10.49 -12.73
C GLY A 78 -3.87 11.35 -11.67
N MET A 79 -2.76 10.87 -11.10
CA MET A 79 -1.95 11.65 -10.15
C MET A 79 -1.35 12.89 -10.81
N ALA A 80 -0.76 12.75 -12.00
CA ALA A 80 -0.18 13.87 -12.75
C ALA A 80 -1.23 14.94 -13.08
N ILE A 81 -2.41 14.52 -13.53
CA ILE A 81 -3.54 15.43 -13.79
C ILE A 81 -3.92 16.17 -12.50
N LYS A 82 -4.07 15.47 -11.38
CA LYS A 82 -4.43 16.09 -10.10
C LYS A 82 -3.35 17.06 -9.61
N MET A 83 -2.08 16.72 -9.79
CA MET A 83 -0.96 17.60 -9.45
C MET A 83 -1.00 18.90 -10.29
N ASN A 84 -1.28 18.79 -11.59
CA ASN A 84 -1.46 19.95 -12.46
C ASN A 84 -2.65 20.82 -12.01
N GLU A 85 -3.79 20.21 -11.67
CA GLU A 85 -4.96 20.94 -11.15
C GLU A 85 -4.67 21.70 -9.84
N LEU A 86 -3.74 21.19 -9.03
CA LEU A 86 -3.32 21.80 -7.78
C LEU A 86 -2.17 22.82 -7.95
N GLY A 87 -1.70 23.04 -9.18
CA GLY A 87 -0.56 23.92 -9.46
C GLY A 87 0.78 23.38 -8.94
N MET A 88 0.88 22.06 -8.72
CA MET A 88 2.11 21.38 -8.33
C MET A 88 2.73 20.74 -9.57
N ASP A 89 3.58 21.47 -10.28
CA ASP A 89 4.16 21.05 -11.57
C ASP A 89 5.60 20.49 -11.45
N ASN A 90 6.24 20.62 -10.28
CA ASN A 90 7.58 20.09 -10.05
C ASN A 90 7.60 18.58 -9.76
N TYR A 91 7.26 17.78 -10.77
CA TYR A 91 7.28 16.32 -10.70
C TYR A 91 7.76 15.68 -11.99
N ILE A 92 8.11 14.39 -11.91
CA ILE A 92 8.46 13.56 -13.05
C ILE A 92 7.66 12.26 -13.05
N LEU A 93 7.24 11.81 -14.24
CA LEU A 93 6.68 10.47 -14.45
C LEU A 93 7.74 9.59 -15.06
N ILE A 94 7.92 8.40 -14.50
CA ILE A 94 8.88 7.41 -14.98
C ILE A 94 8.11 6.15 -15.37
N GLU A 95 8.30 5.70 -16.60
CA GLU A 95 7.74 4.44 -17.12
C GLU A 95 8.86 3.50 -17.53
N ARG A 96 8.67 2.20 -17.24
CA ARG A 96 9.59 1.15 -17.67
C ARG A 96 9.37 0.76 -19.14
N HIS A 97 8.12 0.83 -19.58
CA HIS A 97 7.70 0.54 -20.95
C HIS A 97 8.04 1.69 -21.92
N GLU A 98 8.08 1.39 -23.22
CA GLU A 98 8.40 2.37 -24.27
C GLU A 98 7.29 3.42 -24.47
N HIS A 99 6.05 3.08 -24.08
CA HIS A 99 4.89 3.97 -24.18
C HIS A 99 4.00 3.87 -22.95
N VAL A 100 3.12 4.87 -22.81
CA VAL A 100 2.11 4.94 -21.76
C VAL A 100 1.02 3.87 -21.92
N GLY A 101 0.33 3.56 -20.83
CA GLY A 101 -0.84 2.67 -20.86
C GLY A 101 -0.90 1.66 -19.72
N GLY A 102 0.21 1.44 -19.00
CA GLY A 102 0.27 0.53 -17.86
C GLY A 102 -0.24 -0.87 -18.21
N THR A 103 -1.31 -1.31 -17.54
CA THR A 103 -1.96 -2.61 -17.79
C THR A 103 -2.26 -2.84 -19.27
N TRP A 104 -2.76 -1.84 -19.99
CA TRP A 104 -3.12 -1.97 -21.41
C TRP A 104 -1.91 -2.01 -22.34
N TYR A 105 -0.78 -1.46 -21.92
CA TYR A 105 0.46 -1.61 -22.66
C TYR A 105 1.06 -3.01 -22.45
N ALA A 106 1.07 -3.47 -21.19
CA ALA A 106 1.72 -4.71 -20.79
C ALA A 106 0.96 -5.98 -21.26
N ASN A 107 -0.36 -5.89 -21.45
CA ASN A 107 -1.20 -7.04 -21.78
C ASN A 107 -1.74 -6.95 -23.21
N LYS A 108 -1.29 -7.87 -24.09
CA LYS A 108 -1.71 -7.95 -25.50
C LYS A 108 -2.03 -9.37 -25.94
N TYR A 109 -2.69 -10.14 -25.08
CA TYR A 109 -3.11 -11.50 -25.41
C TYR A 109 -4.50 -11.52 -26.06
N PRO A 110 -4.84 -12.54 -26.87
CA PRO A 110 -6.16 -12.68 -27.48
C PRO A 110 -7.27 -12.69 -26.42
N GLY A 111 -8.29 -11.85 -26.60
CA GLY A 111 -9.40 -11.72 -25.65
C GLY A 111 -9.11 -10.84 -24.42
N CYS A 112 -7.99 -10.12 -24.37
CA CYS A 112 -7.73 -9.14 -23.33
C CYS A 112 -8.82 -8.04 -23.33
N ALA A 113 -9.53 -7.91 -22.21
CA ALA A 113 -10.66 -7.00 -22.03
C ALA A 113 -10.75 -6.53 -20.57
N CYS A 114 -11.58 -5.52 -20.33
CA CYS A 114 -11.96 -5.07 -18.98
C CYS A 114 -13.25 -5.79 -18.55
N ASP A 115 -13.43 -5.98 -17.24
CA ASP A 115 -14.64 -6.48 -16.61
C ASP A 115 -15.71 -5.38 -16.37
N ILE A 116 -15.32 -4.12 -16.49
CA ILE A 116 -16.19 -2.94 -16.39
C ILE A 116 -16.63 -2.52 -17.79
N ALA A 117 -17.89 -2.09 -17.93
CA ALA A 117 -18.40 -1.53 -19.19
C ALA A 117 -17.53 -0.36 -19.66
N SER A 118 -17.18 -0.33 -20.95
CA SER A 118 -16.19 0.63 -21.49
C SER A 118 -16.54 2.09 -21.21
N ASN A 119 -17.83 2.44 -21.21
CA ASN A 119 -18.32 3.79 -20.87
C ASN A 119 -18.06 4.21 -19.42
N LEU A 120 -17.86 3.25 -18.51
CA LEU A 120 -17.51 3.49 -17.10
C LEU A 120 -16.01 3.39 -16.85
N TYR A 121 -15.24 2.81 -17.78
CA TYR A 121 -13.79 2.69 -17.69
C TYR A 121 -13.11 3.91 -18.34
N SER A 122 -13.31 5.08 -17.75
CA SER A 122 -12.73 6.36 -18.18
C SER A 122 -12.56 7.29 -16.98
N PHE A 123 -11.73 8.32 -17.09
CA PHE A 123 -11.74 9.38 -16.07
C PHE A 123 -13.08 10.11 -16.13
N SER A 124 -13.65 10.45 -14.98
CA SER A 124 -14.96 11.12 -14.90
C SER A 124 -14.99 12.47 -15.63
N PHE A 125 -13.84 13.13 -15.75
CA PHE A 125 -13.66 14.40 -16.44
C PHE A 125 -13.24 14.27 -17.92
N GLU A 126 -12.89 13.07 -18.38
CA GLU A 126 -12.48 12.81 -19.78
C GLU A 126 -13.08 11.47 -20.28
N PRO A 127 -14.41 11.41 -20.46
CA PRO A 127 -15.06 10.23 -21.02
C PRO A 127 -14.83 10.14 -22.53
N ASN A 128 -14.55 8.95 -23.05
CA ASN A 128 -14.47 8.74 -24.49
C ASN A 128 -15.88 8.46 -25.08
N PRO A 129 -16.43 9.32 -25.96
CA PRO A 129 -17.76 9.11 -26.55
C PRO A 129 -17.77 8.11 -27.72
N LYS A 130 -16.59 7.65 -28.17
CA LYS A 130 -16.43 6.82 -29.37
C LYS A 130 -16.05 5.37 -29.03
N TRP A 131 -16.41 4.89 -27.85
CA TRP A 131 -16.27 3.46 -27.52
C TRP A 131 -17.03 2.61 -28.55
N SER A 132 -16.40 1.51 -28.98
CA SER A 132 -16.95 0.52 -29.93
C SER A 132 -17.13 -0.83 -29.29
#